data_AF-A0A4U9W295-F1
#
_entry.id   AF-A0A4U9W295-F1
#
_cell.length_a   1.000
_cell.length_b   1.000
_cell.length_c   1.000
_cell.angle_alpha   90.00
_cell.angle_beta   90.00
_cell.angle_gamma   90.00
#
_symmetry.space_group_name_H-M   'P 1'
#
loop_
_entity.id
_entity.type
_entity.pdbx_description
1 polymer ?
#
loop_
_entity_poly.entity_id
_entity_poly.type
_entity_poly.pdbx_seq_one_letter_code
_entity_poly.pdbx_strand_id
1 'polypeptide(L)'
;MGAISTHDNDVALGAGSVTAATVATTGATIGGNSYTFAGTTPTSTVSVGDVGAERTITNVAAGRLSDTSTDAVNGSQLKATNDQVDINTTNITNNTTDINGLKDDALQWDPAANGGAGAYSANHKGNGTSKITNVTAGDLTATSTDAVNGSQLKATNDQVDINTTNIATNTTDITNLGDTVENIYNTGTKYFHANSTGTDSSALGQDAVAIGMGAISTHDNDVALGAGSVTAAAVATTGATIGGNSYTFAGTAPTSTVSVGDVGAERTITNVAAGRLSDTSTDAVNGSQLKATNDQVDINTTNITNNTTDIDGLKDDALQWDPAANGGAGAYSANHKGNGTSKITNVTAGDLTATSTDAVNGSQLKATNDQVDINTTNIATNTTDITNLGDTVENIYNTGTKYFHANSTGTDSSALGQDAVAIGMGAISTHDNDVALGAGSVTAAAVATTGATIGGNSYTFAGTTPNQHCQRGRCRRRTYHHQRRRRPPE
;
A
#
# COMPACT_ATOMS: atom_id res chain seq x y z
N MET A 1 75.30 -124.16 -91.59
CA MET A 1 75.03 -124.05 -90.14
C MET A 1 73.55 -124.36 -89.96
N GLY A 2 73.22 -125.50 -89.35
CA GLY A 2 71.83 -125.93 -89.15
C GLY A 2 71.21 -125.36 -87.88
N ALA A 3 69.95 -125.70 -87.62
CA ALA A 3 69.41 -125.65 -86.26
C ALA A 3 69.99 -126.82 -85.45
N ILE A 4 70.21 -126.65 -84.15
CA ILE A 4 70.80 -127.68 -83.27
C ILE A 4 69.81 -127.99 -82.13
N SER A 5 69.19 -129.16 -82.22
CA SER A 5 68.46 -129.76 -81.10
C SER A 5 69.47 -130.48 -80.21
N THR A 6 69.64 -130.04 -78.97
CA THR A 6 70.66 -130.57 -78.04
C THR A 6 70.11 -131.65 -77.11
N HIS A 7 68.79 -131.76 -76.95
CA HIS A 7 68.10 -132.77 -76.15
C HIS A 7 66.99 -133.46 -76.95
N ASP A 8 66.49 -134.59 -76.42
CA ASP A 8 65.46 -135.41 -77.07
C ASP A 8 64.08 -134.73 -77.06
N ASN A 9 63.38 -134.75 -78.20
CA ASN A 9 62.06 -134.13 -78.43
C ASN A 9 62.03 -132.59 -78.35
N ASP A 10 63.19 -131.94 -78.24
CA ASP A 10 63.32 -130.51 -78.48
C ASP A 10 63.04 -130.17 -79.96
N VAL A 11 62.64 -128.93 -80.23
CA VAL A 11 62.41 -128.42 -81.60
C VAL A 11 63.17 -127.12 -81.82
N ALA A 12 64.26 -127.19 -82.58
CA ALA A 12 65.02 -126.01 -83.01
C ALA A 12 64.49 -125.47 -84.34
N LEU A 13 63.80 -124.32 -84.32
CA LEU A 13 63.18 -123.68 -85.47
C LEU A 13 64.07 -122.57 -86.04
N GLY A 14 64.64 -122.80 -87.23
CA GLY A 14 65.46 -121.84 -87.97
C GLY A 14 66.98 -122.08 -87.85
N ALA A 15 67.73 -121.67 -88.88
CA ALA A 15 69.17 -121.90 -88.94
C ALA A 15 69.92 -121.16 -87.80
N GLY A 16 70.80 -121.85 -87.08
CA GLY A 16 71.48 -121.28 -85.91
C GLY A 16 70.61 -121.14 -84.67
N SER A 17 69.36 -121.64 -84.66
CA SER A 17 68.64 -121.85 -83.41
C SER A 17 69.23 -123.02 -82.65
N VAL A 18 69.39 -122.88 -81.34
CA VAL A 18 69.91 -123.93 -80.45
C VAL A 18 68.89 -124.14 -79.33
N THR A 19 68.57 -125.39 -79.04
CA THR A 19 67.70 -125.71 -77.89
C THR A 19 68.54 -125.83 -76.62
N ALA A 20 67.91 -125.59 -75.47
CA ALA A 20 68.54 -125.65 -74.16
C ALA A 20 67.72 -126.55 -73.24
N ALA A 21 68.32 -126.99 -72.13
CA ALA A 21 67.62 -127.81 -71.15
C ALA A 21 66.34 -127.12 -70.65
N THR A 22 65.27 -127.89 -70.45
CA THR A 22 63.97 -127.40 -69.97
C THR A 22 64.09 -126.72 -68.61
N VAL A 23 63.69 -125.45 -68.51
CA VAL A 23 63.67 -124.69 -67.26
C VAL A 23 62.29 -124.73 -66.63
N ALA A 24 62.18 -125.36 -65.46
CA ALA A 24 60.97 -125.41 -64.65
C ALA A 24 60.76 -124.11 -63.87
N THR A 25 59.87 -123.23 -64.35
CA THR A 25 59.48 -122.01 -63.63
C THR A 25 58.13 -122.22 -62.94
N THR A 26 58.15 -122.35 -61.61
CA THR A 26 56.96 -122.69 -60.82
C THR A 26 56.05 -121.50 -60.49
N GLY A 27 56.56 -120.26 -60.61
CA GLY A 27 55.85 -119.05 -60.26
C GLY A 27 56.76 -117.81 -60.23
N ALA A 28 56.21 -116.69 -59.77
CA ALA A 28 56.92 -115.45 -59.51
C ALA A 28 56.29 -114.68 -58.34
N THR A 29 57.03 -113.75 -57.74
CA THR A 29 56.49 -112.82 -56.73
C THR A 29 56.45 -111.41 -57.33
N ILE A 30 55.27 -110.81 -57.41
CA ILE A 30 55.03 -109.49 -58.01
C ILE A 30 54.28 -108.64 -56.99
N GLY A 31 54.79 -107.44 -56.69
CA GLY A 31 54.17 -106.53 -55.72
C GLY A 31 54.04 -107.11 -54.30
N GLY A 32 54.87 -108.09 -53.93
CA GLY A 32 54.80 -108.80 -52.65
C GLY A 32 53.84 -110.01 -52.64
N ASN A 33 53.04 -110.21 -53.67
CA ASN A 33 52.15 -111.37 -53.81
C ASN A 33 52.85 -112.49 -54.60
N SER A 34 52.75 -113.73 -54.13
CA SER A 34 53.27 -114.92 -54.82
C SER A 34 52.23 -115.49 -55.78
N TYR A 35 52.59 -115.61 -57.05
CA TYR A 35 51.79 -116.17 -58.13
C TYR A 35 52.40 -117.51 -58.57
N THR A 36 51.60 -118.56 -58.64
CA THR A 36 51.97 -119.86 -59.23
C THR A 36 51.67 -119.85 -60.73
N PHE A 37 52.57 -120.40 -61.54
CA PHE A 37 52.37 -120.54 -62.98
C PHE A 37 51.91 -121.95 -63.36
N ALA A 38 51.22 -122.07 -64.50
CA ALA A 38 50.88 -123.36 -65.10
C ALA A 38 52.07 -123.94 -65.88
N GLY A 39 52.04 -125.25 -66.17
CA GLY A 39 53.04 -125.89 -67.03
C GLY A 39 54.44 -126.01 -66.42
N THR A 40 54.54 -126.08 -65.09
CA THR A 40 55.79 -125.97 -64.33
C THR A 40 56.83 -127.07 -64.59
N THR A 41 56.44 -128.17 -65.23
CA THR A 41 57.32 -129.30 -65.59
C THR A 41 57.38 -129.49 -67.12
N PRO A 42 58.02 -128.58 -67.88
CA PRO A 42 58.17 -128.72 -69.32
C PRO A 42 59.02 -129.95 -69.67
N THR A 43 58.55 -130.76 -70.62
CA THR A 43 59.18 -132.05 -71.01
C THR A 43 60.18 -131.93 -72.16
N SER A 44 60.05 -130.89 -72.99
CA SER A 44 61.02 -130.47 -74.00
C SER A 44 60.84 -128.98 -74.30
N THR A 45 61.77 -128.38 -75.06
CA THR A 45 61.76 -126.96 -75.44
C THR A 45 61.53 -126.78 -76.94
N VAL A 46 60.83 -125.71 -77.31
CA VAL A 46 60.82 -125.19 -78.67
C VAL A 46 61.68 -123.93 -78.70
N SER A 47 62.82 -123.97 -79.38
CA SER A 47 63.70 -122.82 -79.53
C SER A 47 63.58 -122.20 -80.91
N VAL A 48 63.44 -120.88 -80.96
CA VAL A 48 63.38 -120.09 -82.21
C VAL A 48 64.67 -119.30 -82.47
N GLY A 49 65.69 -119.45 -81.63
CA GLY A 49 66.95 -118.70 -81.72
C GLY A 49 68.06 -119.30 -80.87
N ASP A 50 69.08 -118.51 -80.61
CA ASP A 50 70.11 -118.75 -79.59
C ASP A 50 70.39 -117.42 -78.88
N VAL A 51 71.12 -117.43 -77.77
CA VAL A 51 71.38 -116.21 -76.96
C VAL A 51 72.17 -115.18 -77.77
N GLY A 52 71.65 -113.96 -77.88
CA GLY A 52 72.17 -112.89 -78.74
C GLY A 52 71.81 -113.02 -80.22
N ALA A 53 71.02 -114.04 -80.58
CA ALA A 53 70.47 -114.29 -81.92
C ALA A 53 68.97 -114.66 -81.84
N GLU A 54 68.26 -114.06 -80.89
CA GLU A 54 66.84 -114.29 -80.64
C GLU A 54 65.97 -113.86 -81.84
N ARG A 55 64.85 -114.56 -82.05
CA ARG A 55 63.89 -114.24 -83.11
C ARG A 55 62.54 -113.83 -82.55
N THR A 56 61.88 -112.93 -83.26
CA THR A 56 60.49 -112.56 -82.99
C THR A 56 59.55 -113.69 -83.42
N ILE A 57 58.56 -113.99 -82.58
CA ILE A 57 57.43 -114.86 -82.96
C ILE A 57 56.27 -113.91 -83.29
N THR A 58 55.90 -113.85 -84.57
CA THR A 58 54.83 -112.97 -85.08
C THR A 58 53.55 -113.75 -85.35
N ASN A 59 52.42 -113.05 -85.46
CA ASN A 59 51.09 -113.63 -85.71
C ASN A 59 50.61 -114.64 -84.66
N VAL A 60 51.11 -114.55 -83.42
CA VAL A 60 50.61 -115.33 -82.28
C VAL A 60 49.19 -114.86 -81.95
N ALA A 61 48.21 -115.75 -82.14
CA ALA A 61 46.83 -115.52 -81.70
C ALA A 61 46.78 -115.34 -80.17
N ALA A 62 45.71 -114.72 -79.65
CA ALA A 62 45.57 -114.55 -78.21
C ALA A 62 45.47 -115.92 -77.52
N GLY A 63 46.37 -116.20 -76.58
CA GLY A 63 46.30 -117.38 -75.73
C GLY A 63 45.11 -117.30 -74.77
N ARG A 64 44.71 -118.40 -74.14
CA ARG A 64 43.69 -118.34 -73.08
C ARG A 64 44.30 -117.73 -71.82
N LEU A 65 43.53 -116.89 -71.12
CA LEU A 65 43.93 -116.30 -69.83
C LEU A 65 43.18 -117.03 -68.70
N SER A 66 43.86 -117.97 -68.05
CA SER A 66 43.36 -118.72 -66.88
C SER A 66 44.53 -119.32 -66.11
N ASP A 67 44.33 -119.64 -64.83
CA ASP A 67 45.37 -120.16 -63.91
C ASP A 67 46.00 -121.49 -64.34
N THR A 68 45.37 -122.21 -65.28
CA THR A 68 45.86 -123.46 -65.89
C THR A 68 46.41 -123.29 -67.31
N SER A 69 46.44 -122.07 -67.85
CA SER A 69 46.83 -121.83 -69.23
C SER A 69 48.35 -121.90 -69.41
N THR A 70 48.78 -122.75 -70.34
CA THR A 70 50.16 -122.84 -70.83
C THR A 70 50.30 -122.27 -72.24
N ASP A 71 49.29 -121.51 -72.71
CA ASP A 71 49.30 -120.87 -74.02
C ASP A 71 50.30 -119.70 -74.01
N ALA A 72 50.99 -119.47 -75.13
CA ALA A 72 51.78 -118.25 -75.28
C ALA A 72 50.85 -117.02 -75.31
N VAL A 73 51.03 -116.08 -74.38
CA VAL A 73 50.32 -114.80 -74.40
C VAL A 73 50.90 -113.90 -75.48
N ASN A 74 50.04 -113.22 -76.23
CA ASN A 74 50.49 -112.29 -77.27
C ASN A 74 50.59 -110.85 -76.75
N GLY A 75 51.21 -109.96 -77.54
CA GLY A 75 51.42 -108.56 -77.17
C GLY A 75 50.14 -107.79 -76.86
N SER A 76 49.00 -108.11 -77.50
CA SER A 76 47.74 -107.40 -77.25
C SER A 76 47.13 -107.71 -75.88
N GLN A 77 47.33 -108.92 -75.36
CA GLN A 77 46.84 -109.32 -74.05
C GLN A 77 47.64 -108.67 -72.93
N LEU A 78 48.97 -108.72 -73.03
CA LEU A 78 49.87 -108.04 -72.10
C LEU A 78 49.64 -106.53 -72.13
N LYS A 79 49.44 -105.93 -73.32
CA LYS A 79 49.12 -104.51 -73.48
C LYS A 79 47.80 -104.13 -72.79
N ALA A 80 46.74 -104.93 -72.95
CA ALA A 80 45.45 -104.65 -72.29
C ALA A 80 45.56 -104.70 -70.75
N THR A 81 46.33 -105.65 -70.20
CA THR A 81 46.61 -105.70 -68.76
C THR A 81 47.42 -104.49 -68.30
N ASN A 82 48.47 -104.11 -69.03
CA ASN A 82 49.29 -102.94 -68.71
C ASN A 82 48.48 -101.63 -68.80
N ASP A 83 47.63 -101.48 -69.81
CA ASP A 83 46.74 -100.31 -69.95
C ASP A 83 45.81 -100.15 -68.72
N GLN A 84 45.28 -101.25 -68.19
CA GLN A 84 44.47 -101.21 -66.96
C GLN A 84 45.31 -100.87 -65.72
N VAL A 85 46.58 -101.29 -65.66
CA VAL A 85 47.52 -100.90 -64.60
C VAL A 85 47.84 -99.40 -64.67
N ASP A 86 48.04 -98.85 -65.87
CA ASP A 86 48.29 -97.42 -66.08
C ASP A 86 47.04 -96.58 -65.70
N ILE A 87 45.84 -97.04 -66.05
CA ILE A 87 44.56 -96.45 -65.62
C ILE A 87 44.44 -96.48 -64.09
N ASN A 88 44.72 -97.63 -63.45
CA ASN A 88 44.66 -97.75 -61.99
C ASN A 88 45.67 -96.83 -61.29
N THR A 89 46.89 -96.73 -61.83
CA THR A 89 47.96 -95.84 -61.33
C THR A 89 47.53 -94.36 -61.43
N THR A 90 46.88 -93.99 -62.54
CA THR A 90 46.32 -92.64 -62.73
C THR A 90 45.20 -92.36 -61.72
N ASN A 91 44.26 -93.29 -61.55
CA ASN A 91 43.15 -93.15 -60.59
C ASN A 91 43.64 -93.03 -59.13
N ILE A 92 44.67 -93.80 -58.74
CA ILE A 92 45.28 -93.69 -57.41
C ILE A 92 45.95 -92.32 -57.22
N THR A 93 46.58 -91.78 -58.27
CA THR A 93 47.21 -90.44 -58.25
C THR A 93 46.15 -89.34 -58.08
N ASN A 94 45.04 -89.43 -58.81
CA ASN A 94 43.91 -88.51 -58.68
C ASN A 94 43.31 -88.55 -57.26
N ASN A 95 42.97 -89.75 -56.76
CA ASN A 95 42.45 -89.93 -55.40
C ASN A 95 43.41 -89.36 -54.33
N THR A 96 44.72 -89.54 -54.52
CA THR A 96 45.74 -88.99 -53.61
C THR A 96 45.74 -87.46 -53.63
N THR A 97 45.55 -86.86 -54.80
CA THR A 97 45.45 -85.41 -54.99
C THR A 97 44.19 -84.87 -54.32
N ASP A 98 43.03 -85.50 -54.54
CA ASP A 98 41.75 -85.10 -53.96
C ASP A 98 41.76 -85.22 -52.42
N ILE A 99 42.34 -86.29 -51.87
CA ILE A 99 42.52 -86.47 -50.42
C ILE A 99 43.40 -85.38 -49.81
N ASN A 100 44.46 -84.96 -50.52
CA ASN A 100 45.32 -83.88 -50.05
C ASN A 100 44.62 -82.51 -50.15
N GLY A 101 43.81 -82.27 -51.20
CA GLY A 101 42.94 -81.09 -51.29
C GLY A 101 41.93 -81.02 -50.15
N LEU A 102 41.24 -82.13 -49.85
CA LEU A 102 40.31 -82.21 -48.71
C LEU A 102 40.99 -81.96 -47.36
N LYS A 103 42.25 -82.36 -47.18
CA LYS A 103 43.03 -82.00 -45.98
C LYS A 103 43.24 -80.50 -45.92
N ASP A 104 43.74 -79.88 -46.99
CA ASP A 104 44.04 -78.45 -46.98
C ASP A 104 42.81 -77.57 -46.76
N ASP A 105 41.64 -77.97 -47.28
CA ASP A 105 40.43 -77.14 -47.33
C ASP A 105 39.43 -77.39 -46.18
N ALA A 106 39.58 -78.47 -45.38
CA ALA A 106 38.67 -78.79 -44.28
C ALA A 106 39.14 -78.26 -42.90
N LEU A 107 38.19 -78.08 -41.97
CA LEU A 107 38.51 -77.86 -40.55
C LEU A 107 39.11 -79.15 -39.96
N GLN A 108 40.41 -79.13 -39.67
CA GLN A 108 41.11 -80.27 -39.09
C GLN A 108 41.17 -80.21 -37.57
N TRP A 109 41.16 -81.36 -36.91
CA TRP A 109 41.53 -81.45 -35.50
C TRP A 109 43.04 -81.27 -35.33
N ASP A 110 43.45 -80.20 -34.66
CA ASP A 110 44.82 -79.96 -34.22
C ASP A 110 44.93 -80.38 -32.74
N PRO A 111 45.64 -81.47 -32.40
CA PRO A 111 45.80 -81.93 -31.02
C PRO A 111 46.75 -81.05 -30.19
N ALA A 112 47.57 -80.20 -30.81
CA ALA A 112 48.45 -79.27 -30.11
C ALA A 112 47.76 -77.93 -29.80
N ALA A 113 46.67 -77.59 -30.49
CA ALA A 113 45.85 -76.42 -30.22
C ALA A 113 45.24 -76.46 -28.81
N ASN A 114 44.72 -75.29 -28.37
CA ASN A 114 44.09 -75.12 -27.05
C ASN A 114 44.97 -75.64 -25.88
N GLY A 115 46.27 -75.30 -25.91
CA GLY A 115 47.23 -75.70 -24.87
C GLY A 115 47.49 -77.21 -24.78
N GLY A 116 47.27 -77.97 -25.87
CA GLY A 116 47.42 -79.42 -25.90
C GLY A 116 46.16 -80.21 -25.49
N ALA A 117 45.03 -79.53 -25.23
CA ALA A 117 43.73 -80.19 -25.15
C ALA A 117 43.14 -80.51 -26.53
N GLY A 118 43.69 -79.89 -27.58
CA GLY A 118 43.26 -79.97 -28.96
C GLY A 118 42.03 -79.11 -29.28
N ALA A 119 41.90 -78.75 -30.55
CA ALA A 119 40.76 -78.01 -31.10
C ALA A 119 40.65 -78.19 -32.61
N TYR A 120 39.47 -77.89 -33.18
CA TYR A 120 39.36 -77.72 -34.63
C TYR A 120 40.05 -76.41 -35.07
N SER A 121 40.98 -76.54 -36.01
CA SER A 121 41.76 -75.45 -36.57
C SER A 121 41.15 -74.97 -37.88
N ALA A 122 40.97 -73.65 -37.98
CA ALA A 122 40.60 -72.96 -39.23
C ALA A 122 41.84 -72.54 -40.04
N ASN A 123 43.00 -73.18 -39.84
CA ASN A 123 44.22 -72.83 -40.55
C ASN A 123 44.23 -73.42 -41.96
N HIS A 124 44.02 -72.57 -42.96
CA HIS A 124 44.04 -72.94 -44.37
C HIS A 124 45.45 -72.83 -44.93
N LYS A 125 46.02 -73.96 -45.37
CA LYS A 125 47.35 -74.05 -46.03
C LYS A 125 48.49 -73.34 -45.28
N GLY A 126 48.44 -73.34 -43.95
CA GLY A 126 49.48 -72.76 -43.08
C GLY A 126 49.41 -71.24 -42.87
N ASN A 127 48.40 -70.55 -43.39
CA ASN A 127 48.27 -69.09 -43.35
C ASN A 127 47.79 -68.53 -41.99
N GLY A 128 47.61 -69.36 -40.97
CA GLY A 128 47.19 -68.93 -39.63
C GLY A 128 45.66 -68.90 -39.47
N THR A 129 45.12 -67.99 -38.65
CA THR A 129 43.69 -67.97 -38.34
C THR A 129 42.84 -67.46 -39.51
N SER A 130 41.93 -68.28 -40.03
CA SER A 130 40.95 -67.89 -41.05
C SER A 130 39.61 -67.46 -40.45
N LYS A 131 38.82 -66.69 -41.21
CA LYS A 131 37.41 -66.43 -40.88
C LYS A 131 36.54 -67.64 -41.26
N ILE A 132 35.67 -68.07 -40.37
CA ILE A 132 34.58 -69.01 -40.69
C ILE A 132 33.37 -68.16 -41.12
N THR A 133 32.91 -68.35 -42.36
CA THR A 133 31.75 -67.64 -42.92
C THR A 133 30.53 -68.56 -43.00
N ASN A 134 29.35 -67.99 -43.26
CA ASN A 134 28.07 -68.70 -43.31
C ASN A 134 27.69 -69.46 -42.02
N VAL A 135 28.19 -68.99 -40.87
CA VAL A 135 27.79 -69.47 -39.54
C VAL A 135 26.39 -68.94 -39.23
N THR A 136 25.40 -69.84 -39.19
CA THR A 136 24.06 -69.58 -38.66
C THR A 136 24.15 -69.03 -37.23
N ALA A 137 23.20 -68.20 -36.82
CA ALA A 137 23.17 -67.74 -35.42
C ALA A 137 22.98 -68.94 -34.48
N GLY A 138 23.91 -69.14 -33.55
CA GLY A 138 23.83 -70.22 -32.56
C GLY A 138 22.78 -69.94 -31.49
N ASP A 139 22.29 -70.96 -30.80
CA ASP A 139 21.31 -70.75 -29.72
C ASP A 139 21.96 -70.03 -28.52
N LEU A 140 21.38 -68.91 -28.07
CA LEU A 140 21.90 -68.13 -26.94
C LEU A 140 21.30 -68.60 -25.61
N THR A 141 21.58 -69.85 -25.24
CA THR A 141 21.18 -70.44 -23.95
C THR A 141 22.38 -70.61 -23.01
N ALA A 142 22.14 -70.69 -21.70
CA ALA A 142 23.20 -70.79 -20.69
C ALA A 142 24.07 -72.06 -20.79
N THR A 143 23.64 -73.07 -21.53
CA THR A 143 24.36 -74.33 -21.77
C THR A 143 24.76 -74.51 -23.23
N SER A 144 24.65 -73.47 -24.06
CA SER A 144 24.96 -73.56 -25.48
C SER A 144 26.45 -73.80 -25.74
N THR A 145 26.73 -74.65 -26.71
CA THR A 145 28.07 -74.89 -27.26
C THR A 145 28.19 -74.41 -28.72
N ASP A 146 27.18 -73.69 -29.22
CA ASP A 146 27.17 -73.20 -30.60
C ASP A 146 28.15 -72.04 -30.79
N ALA A 147 28.69 -71.93 -32.00
CA ALA A 147 29.47 -70.76 -32.39
C ALA A 147 28.55 -69.53 -32.56
N VAL A 148 28.87 -68.45 -31.86
CA VAL A 148 28.18 -67.16 -32.08
C VAL A 148 28.69 -66.48 -33.34
N ASN A 149 27.79 -65.86 -34.10
CA ASN A 149 28.13 -65.12 -35.31
C ASN A 149 28.14 -63.59 -35.09
N GLY A 150 28.57 -62.85 -36.10
CA GLY A 150 28.69 -61.39 -36.04
C GLY A 150 27.37 -60.64 -35.79
N SER A 151 26.22 -61.17 -36.22
CA SER A 151 24.92 -60.51 -36.00
C SER A 151 24.47 -60.58 -34.53
N GLN A 152 24.81 -61.66 -33.82
CA GLN A 152 24.48 -61.82 -32.41
C GLN A 152 25.28 -60.86 -31.53
N LEU A 153 26.60 -60.78 -31.77
CA LEU A 153 27.46 -59.81 -31.07
C LEU A 153 27.07 -58.37 -31.43
N LYS A 154 26.69 -58.10 -32.69
CA LYS A 154 26.18 -56.79 -33.13
C LYS A 154 24.92 -56.39 -32.37
N ALA A 155 23.96 -57.30 -32.19
CA ALA A 155 22.73 -57.02 -31.42
C ALA A 155 23.03 -56.68 -29.95
N THR A 156 24.00 -57.35 -29.32
CA THR A 156 24.48 -56.99 -27.98
C THR A 156 25.13 -55.61 -27.96
N ASN A 157 26.01 -55.31 -28.92
CA ASN A 157 26.68 -54.02 -29.01
C ASN A 157 25.68 -52.87 -29.25
N ASP A 158 24.65 -53.08 -30.09
CA ASP A 158 23.59 -52.09 -30.32
C ASP A 158 22.83 -51.75 -29.02
N GLN A 159 22.58 -52.74 -28.15
CA GLN A 159 22.00 -52.49 -26.83
C GLN A 159 22.97 -51.78 -25.87
N VAL A 160 24.29 -52.03 -25.97
CA VAL A 160 25.32 -51.31 -25.21
C VAL A 160 25.43 -49.85 -25.66
N ASP A 161 25.33 -49.58 -26.96
CA ASP A 161 25.34 -48.22 -27.51
C ASP A 161 24.08 -47.43 -27.07
N ILE A 162 22.91 -48.08 -27.04
CA ILE A 162 21.67 -47.52 -26.46
C ILE A 162 21.86 -47.22 -24.97
N ASN A 163 22.40 -48.15 -24.19
CA ASN A 163 22.63 -47.95 -22.76
C ASN A 163 23.63 -46.80 -22.51
N THR A 164 24.69 -46.71 -23.31
CA THR A 164 25.69 -45.63 -23.24
C THR A 164 25.06 -44.28 -23.52
N THR A 165 24.19 -44.20 -24.53
CA THR A 165 23.43 -42.99 -24.87
C THR A 165 22.51 -42.58 -23.73
N ASN A 166 21.74 -43.52 -23.17
CA ASN A 166 20.84 -43.25 -22.04
C ASN A 166 21.57 -42.75 -20.79
N ILE A 167 22.77 -43.29 -20.49
CA ILE A 167 23.61 -42.84 -19.38
C ILE A 167 24.08 -41.39 -19.57
N ALA A 168 24.44 -40.99 -20.79
CA ALA A 168 24.83 -39.62 -21.10
C ALA A 168 23.66 -38.62 -20.92
N THR A 169 22.44 -39.00 -21.35
CA THR A 169 21.22 -38.22 -21.10
C THR A 169 20.95 -38.07 -19.60
N ASN A 170 20.91 -39.17 -18.85
CA ASN A 170 20.69 -39.15 -17.40
C ASN A 170 21.72 -38.29 -16.66
N THR A 171 22.99 -38.32 -17.09
CA THR A 171 24.06 -37.47 -16.52
C THR A 171 23.74 -35.99 -16.71
N THR A 172 23.26 -35.61 -17.90
CA THR A 172 22.85 -34.24 -18.22
C THR A 172 21.64 -33.81 -17.39
N ASP A 173 20.63 -34.67 -17.28
CA ASP A 173 19.40 -34.38 -16.50
C ASP A 173 19.70 -34.23 -14.99
N ILE A 174 20.60 -35.04 -14.45
CA ILE A 174 21.09 -34.93 -13.06
C ILE A 174 21.83 -33.60 -12.85
N THR A 175 22.67 -33.17 -13.80
CA THR A 175 23.34 -31.85 -13.73
C THR A 175 22.33 -30.71 -13.75
N ASN A 176 21.37 -30.71 -14.69
CA ASN A 176 20.32 -29.70 -14.78
C ASN A 176 19.46 -29.62 -13.49
N LEU A 177 19.19 -30.78 -12.85
CA LEU A 177 18.52 -30.84 -11.56
C LEU A 177 19.38 -30.27 -10.43
N GLY A 178 20.69 -30.58 -10.43
CA GLY A 178 21.66 -29.99 -9.50
C GLY A 178 21.67 -28.47 -9.56
N ASP A 179 21.83 -27.91 -10.76
CA ASP A 179 21.78 -26.46 -11.00
C ASP A 179 20.44 -25.86 -10.52
N THR A 180 19.32 -26.55 -10.76
CA THR A 180 17.99 -26.11 -10.31
C THR A 180 17.89 -26.06 -8.78
N VAL A 181 18.39 -27.08 -8.08
CA VAL A 181 18.40 -27.14 -6.61
C VAL A 181 19.34 -26.10 -6.01
N GLU A 182 20.52 -25.90 -6.60
CA GLU A 182 21.46 -24.86 -6.16
C GLU A 182 20.86 -23.45 -6.31
N ASN A 183 20.17 -23.17 -7.41
CA ASN A 183 19.46 -21.91 -7.60
C ASN A 183 18.37 -21.69 -6.54
N ILE A 184 17.60 -22.73 -6.17
CA ILE A 184 16.60 -22.67 -5.11
C ILE A 184 17.25 -22.34 -3.76
N TYR A 185 18.37 -22.97 -3.43
CA TYR A 185 19.08 -22.75 -2.17
C TYR A 185 19.71 -21.35 -2.08
N ASN A 186 20.41 -20.91 -3.14
CA ASN A 186 21.16 -19.65 -3.13
C ASN A 186 20.30 -18.40 -3.42
N THR A 187 19.21 -18.53 -4.17
CA THR A 187 18.41 -17.37 -4.65
C THR A 187 16.92 -17.45 -4.32
N GLY A 188 16.46 -18.58 -3.77
CA GLY A 188 15.05 -18.83 -3.52
C GLY A 188 14.29 -19.26 -4.79
N THR A 189 12.96 -19.13 -4.78
CA THR A 189 12.10 -19.45 -5.92
C THR A 189 11.58 -18.16 -6.56
N LYS A 190 11.06 -18.24 -7.79
CA LYS A 190 10.58 -17.10 -8.61
C LYS A 190 9.71 -16.04 -7.90
N TYR A 191 9.05 -16.40 -6.80
CA TYR A 191 8.17 -15.51 -6.03
C TYR A 191 8.57 -15.37 -4.55
N PHE A 192 9.60 -16.08 -4.10
CA PHE A 192 10.08 -16.06 -2.71
C PHE A 192 11.60 -15.96 -2.71
N HIS A 193 12.10 -14.75 -2.43
CA HIS A 193 13.53 -14.42 -2.43
C HIS A 193 13.94 -13.84 -1.08
N ALA A 194 15.04 -14.33 -0.53
CA ALA A 194 15.71 -13.74 0.62
C ALA A 194 17.19 -13.56 0.27
N ASN A 195 17.65 -12.32 0.09
CA ASN A 195 19.04 -12.02 -0.19
C ASN A 195 19.82 -11.91 1.13
N SER A 196 20.49 -12.98 1.55
CA SER A 196 21.27 -13.00 2.78
C SER A 196 22.34 -14.09 2.81
N THR A 197 23.31 -13.93 3.72
CA THR A 197 24.37 -14.91 4.04
C THR A 197 24.45 -15.20 5.55
N GLY A 198 23.49 -14.70 6.35
CA GLY A 198 23.45 -14.94 7.79
C GLY A 198 22.77 -16.27 8.17
N THR A 199 22.45 -16.43 9.45
CA THR A 199 21.83 -17.65 9.99
C THR A 199 20.43 -17.89 9.46
N ASP A 200 20.02 -19.16 9.40
CA ASP A 200 18.67 -19.55 9.03
C ASP A 200 17.60 -18.95 9.97
N SER A 201 16.36 -18.95 9.49
CA SER A 201 15.14 -18.67 10.25
C SER A 201 14.79 -19.81 11.22
N SER A 202 13.85 -19.58 12.14
CA SER A 202 13.39 -20.59 13.09
C SER A 202 11.92 -20.40 13.44
N ALA A 203 11.05 -21.23 12.87
CA ALA A 203 9.68 -21.40 13.34
C ALA A 203 9.66 -22.46 14.45
N LEU A 204 9.54 -22.01 15.70
CA LEU A 204 9.64 -22.83 16.91
C LEU A 204 8.27 -23.15 17.53
N GLY A 205 7.28 -22.27 17.34
CA GLY A 205 5.89 -22.53 17.70
C GLY A 205 5.19 -23.50 16.73
N GLN A 206 4.14 -24.16 17.18
CA GLN A 206 3.33 -25.04 16.31
C GLN A 206 2.65 -24.20 15.22
N ASP A 207 2.72 -24.66 13.97
CA ASP A 207 2.15 -23.96 12.79
C ASP A 207 2.67 -22.52 12.58
N ALA A 208 3.80 -22.17 13.21
CA ALA A 208 4.44 -20.87 13.08
C ALA A 208 5.17 -20.70 11.74
N VAL A 209 5.35 -19.45 11.31
CA VAL A 209 6.09 -19.08 10.09
C VAL A 209 7.21 -18.12 10.43
N ALA A 210 8.42 -18.38 9.93
CA ALA A 210 9.56 -17.47 10.03
C ALA A 210 10.13 -17.22 8.63
N ILE A 211 10.26 -15.95 8.22
CA ILE A 211 10.69 -15.56 6.88
C ILE A 211 11.83 -14.54 6.98
N GLY A 212 13.04 -14.96 6.62
CA GLY A 212 14.24 -14.12 6.56
C GLY A 212 15.32 -14.56 7.54
N MET A 213 16.55 -14.11 7.26
CA MET A 213 17.75 -14.42 8.05
C MET A 213 17.54 -14.12 9.53
N GLY A 214 17.75 -15.11 10.40
CA GLY A 214 17.59 -14.98 11.85
C GLY A 214 16.19 -14.57 12.34
N ALA A 215 15.14 -14.72 11.52
CA ALA A 215 13.77 -14.53 11.98
C ALA A 215 13.35 -15.66 12.92
N ILE A 216 12.76 -15.36 14.08
CA ILE A 216 12.38 -16.34 15.11
C ILE A 216 10.91 -16.19 15.47
N SER A 217 10.10 -17.21 15.14
CA SER A 217 8.67 -17.25 15.49
C SER A 217 8.45 -18.25 16.63
N THR A 218 8.11 -17.76 17.82
CA THR A 218 8.24 -18.52 19.08
C THR A 218 6.95 -19.10 19.65
N HIS A 219 5.77 -18.59 19.28
CA HIS A 219 4.47 -19.11 19.75
C HIS A 219 3.66 -19.70 18.60
N ASP A 220 2.62 -20.46 18.94
CA ASP A 220 1.81 -21.17 17.96
C ASP A 220 1.08 -20.21 17.01
N ASN A 221 1.05 -20.51 15.71
CA ASN A 221 0.42 -19.69 14.66
C ASN A 221 1.02 -18.27 14.48
N ASP A 222 2.16 -17.97 15.09
CA ASP A 222 2.85 -16.67 14.94
C ASP A 222 3.58 -16.56 13.59
N VAL A 223 3.73 -15.33 13.09
CA VAL A 223 4.53 -15.02 11.90
C VAL A 223 5.66 -14.03 12.23
N ALA A 224 6.92 -14.45 12.11
CA ALA A 224 8.08 -13.57 12.11
C ALA A 224 8.47 -13.20 10.67
N LEU A 225 8.22 -11.95 10.26
CA LEU A 225 8.40 -11.49 8.87
C LEU A 225 9.54 -10.47 8.78
N GLY A 226 10.61 -10.83 8.06
CA GLY A 226 11.80 -10.00 7.85
C GLY A 226 13.01 -10.47 8.67
N ALA A 227 14.21 -10.08 8.24
CA ALA A 227 15.45 -10.51 8.87
C ALA A 227 15.54 -10.03 10.34
N GLY A 228 15.89 -10.92 11.27
CA GLY A 228 15.95 -10.64 12.70
C GLY A 228 14.60 -10.29 13.34
N SER A 229 13.46 -10.53 12.68
CA SER A 229 12.15 -10.33 13.32
C SER A 229 11.90 -11.41 14.36
N VAL A 230 11.40 -11.03 15.53
CA VAL A 230 11.10 -11.95 16.63
C VAL A 230 9.63 -11.80 17.03
N THR A 231 8.91 -12.90 17.23
CA THR A 231 7.54 -12.83 17.77
C THR A 231 7.52 -12.91 19.30
N ALA A 232 6.51 -12.27 19.88
CA ALA A 232 6.21 -12.25 21.31
C ALA A 232 4.74 -12.62 21.53
N ALA A 233 4.37 -13.04 22.75
CA ALA A 233 3.02 -13.48 23.06
C ALA A 233 1.97 -12.41 22.69
N ALA A 234 0.87 -12.84 22.04
CA ALA A 234 -0.19 -11.95 21.60
C ALA A 234 -0.87 -11.23 22.79
N VAL A 235 -1.05 -9.91 22.68
CA VAL A 235 -1.62 -9.07 23.74
C VAL A 235 -3.07 -8.73 23.45
N ALA A 236 -3.98 -9.27 24.27
CA ALA A 236 -5.41 -8.97 24.22
C ALA A 236 -5.71 -7.52 24.63
N THR A 237 -5.98 -6.66 23.63
CA THR A 237 -6.32 -5.25 23.86
C THR A 237 -7.82 -5.05 23.66
N THR A 238 -8.57 -4.95 24.76
CA THR A 238 -10.04 -4.90 24.74
C THR A 238 -10.62 -3.51 24.49
N GLY A 239 -9.84 -2.45 24.70
CA GLY A 239 -10.29 -1.06 24.62
C GLY A 239 -9.29 -0.05 25.19
N ALA A 240 -9.71 1.21 25.26
CA ALA A 240 -8.95 2.31 25.86
C ALA A 240 -9.88 3.35 26.50
N THR A 241 -9.37 4.16 27.45
CA THR A 241 -10.08 5.32 27.98
C THR A 241 -9.47 6.60 27.42
N ILE A 242 -10.25 7.41 26.71
CA ILE A 242 -9.80 8.66 26.07
C ILE A 242 -10.75 9.79 26.50
N GLY A 243 -10.19 10.87 27.07
CA GLY A 243 -11.00 12.01 27.53
C GLY A 243 -12.06 11.64 28.59
N GLY A 244 -11.83 10.59 29.38
CA GLY A 244 -12.79 10.06 30.35
C GLY A 244 -13.86 9.11 29.79
N ASN A 245 -13.92 8.92 28.47
CA ASN A 245 -14.84 7.98 27.81
C ASN A 245 -14.15 6.64 27.57
N SER A 246 -14.84 5.54 27.84
CA SER A 246 -14.37 4.18 27.56
C SER A 246 -14.75 3.75 26.14
N TYR A 247 -13.77 3.33 25.36
CA TYR A 247 -13.92 2.80 24.00
C TYR A 247 -13.57 1.31 24.00
N THR A 248 -14.44 0.48 23.42
CA THR A 248 -14.19 -0.95 23.18
C THR A 248 -13.67 -1.17 21.76
N PHE A 249 -12.73 -2.08 21.58
CA PHE A 249 -12.17 -2.41 20.26
C PHE A 249 -12.73 -3.73 19.71
N ALA A 250 -12.60 -3.93 18.40
CA ALA A 250 -12.79 -5.24 17.77
C ALA A 250 -11.51 -6.10 17.89
N GLY A 251 -11.61 -7.40 17.64
CA GLY A 251 -10.43 -8.31 17.62
C GLY A 251 -9.77 -8.53 18.98
N THR A 252 -10.53 -8.43 20.07
CA THR A 252 -10.01 -8.33 21.45
C THR A 252 -9.29 -9.56 22.00
N ALA A 253 -9.39 -10.71 21.33
CA ALA A 253 -8.79 -11.99 21.74
C ALA A 253 -7.90 -12.58 20.64
N PRO A 254 -6.75 -11.94 20.33
CA PRO A 254 -5.78 -12.48 19.38
C PRO A 254 -5.13 -13.76 19.94
N THR A 255 -5.00 -14.78 19.10
CA THR A 255 -4.35 -16.06 19.45
C THR A 255 -2.88 -16.12 19.05
N SER A 256 -2.46 -15.26 18.12
CA SER A 256 -1.08 -15.15 17.62
C SER A 256 -0.80 -13.72 17.12
N THR A 257 0.44 -13.44 16.73
CA THR A 257 0.88 -12.15 16.21
C THR A 257 1.66 -12.26 14.90
N VAL A 258 1.71 -11.15 14.15
CA VAL A 258 2.62 -10.97 13.01
C VAL A 258 3.65 -9.93 13.41
N SER A 259 4.87 -10.37 13.70
CA SER A 259 5.98 -9.45 13.98
C SER A 259 6.71 -9.07 12.70
N VAL A 260 6.89 -7.77 12.50
CA VAL A 260 7.66 -7.18 11.38
C VAL A 260 9.05 -6.69 11.81
N GLY A 261 9.50 -7.01 13.03
CA GLY A 261 10.81 -6.59 13.56
C GLY A 261 11.09 -7.20 14.93
N ASP A 262 11.92 -6.52 15.71
CA ASP A 262 12.15 -6.77 17.14
C ASP A 262 12.25 -5.42 17.86
N VAL A 263 12.30 -5.41 19.20
CA VAL A 263 12.37 -4.19 20.01
C VAL A 263 13.65 -3.41 19.71
N GLY A 264 13.51 -2.16 19.25
CA GLY A 264 14.62 -1.32 18.76
C GLY A 264 15.06 -1.63 17.33
N ALA A 265 14.39 -2.55 16.64
CA ALA A 265 14.60 -2.94 15.25
C ALA A 265 13.25 -3.01 14.49
N GLU A 266 12.33 -2.10 14.81
CA GLU A 266 11.00 -2.03 14.22
C GLU A 266 11.03 -1.61 12.73
N ARG A 267 9.99 -1.99 11.99
CA ARG A 267 9.84 -1.62 10.57
C ARG A 267 8.59 -0.79 10.33
N THR A 268 8.68 0.13 9.38
CA THR A 268 7.51 0.82 8.85
C THR A 268 6.71 -0.11 7.94
N ILE A 269 5.38 -0.14 8.11
CA ILE A 269 4.47 -0.81 7.19
C ILE A 269 4.00 0.25 6.18
N THR A 270 4.34 0.07 4.91
CA THR A 270 4.11 1.07 3.85
C THR A 270 3.05 0.61 2.85
N ASN A 271 2.48 1.56 2.10
CA ASN A 271 1.42 1.32 1.11
C ASN A 271 0.12 0.70 1.68
N VAL A 272 -0.14 0.91 2.98
CA VAL A 272 -1.39 0.52 3.64
C VAL A 272 -2.53 1.39 3.12
N ALA A 273 -3.50 0.77 2.44
CA ALA A 273 -4.75 1.42 2.03
C ALA A 273 -5.56 1.87 3.26
N ALA A 274 -6.50 2.80 3.08
CA ALA A 274 -7.33 3.26 4.20
C ALA A 274 -8.23 2.13 4.71
N GLY A 275 -8.09 1.76 5.98
CA GLY A 275 -8.91 0.73 6.63
C GLY A 275 -10.35 1.21 6.85
N ARG A 276 -11.30 0.27 6.99
CA ARG A 276 -12.69 0.61 7.31
C ARG A 276 -12.78 1.20 8.71
N LEU A 277 -13.57 2.27 8.87
CA LEU A 277 -13.82 2.93 10.15
C LEU A 277 -15.23 2.54 10.67
N SER A 278 -15.29 1.49 11.49
CA SER A 278 -16.51 0.99 12.12
C SER A 278 -16.18 0.15 13.37
N ASP A 279 -17.13 0.03 14.30
CA ASP A 279 -16.96 -0.67 15.59
C ASP A 279 -16.55 -2.15 15.48
N THR A 280 -16.75 -2.77 14.31
CA THR A 280 -16.39 -4.17 14.01
C THR A 280 -15.12 -4.31 13.15
N SER A 281 -14.45 -3.20 12.82
CA SER A 281 -13.28 -3.21 11.93
C SER A 281 -12.03 -3.71 12.64
N THR A 282 -11.31 -4.62 12.00
CA THR A 282 -9.96 -5.07 12.39
C THR A 282 -8.92 -4.70 11.33
N ASP A 283 -9.23 -3.70 10.49
CA ASP A 283 -8.31 -3.20 9.46
C ASP A 283 -7.25 -2.29 10.11
N ALA A 284 -6.01 -2.32 9.60
CA ALA A 284 -5.01 -1.33 9.97
C ALA A 284 -5.42 0.06 9.45
N VAL A 285 -5.33 1.08 10.30
CA VAL A 285 -5.49 2.48 9.89
C VAL A 285 -4.17 3.04 9.37
N ASN A 286 -4.22 3.85 8.31
CA ASN A 286 -3.03 4.48 7.75
C ASN A 286 -2.86 5.93 8.22
N GLY A 287 -1.70 6.52 7.89
CA GLY A 287 -1.36 7.88 8.33
C GLY A 287 -2.29 8.99 7.82
N SER A 288 -2.96 8.82 6.67
CA SER A 288 -3.87 9.86 6.16
C SER A 288 -5.21 9.86 6.89
N GLN A 289 -5.68 8.70 7.37
CA GLN A 289 -6.87 8.61 8.22
C GLN A 289 -6.63 9.31 9.57
N LEU A 290 -5.50 9.00 10.22
CA LEU A 290 -5.12 9.65 11.47
C LEU A 290 -4.98 11.17 11.28
N LYS A 291 -4.23 11.59 10.26
CA LYS A 291 -4.06 13.02 9.88
C LYS A 291 -5.40 13.74 9.73
N ALA A 292 -6.36 13.16 9.00
CA ALA A 292 -7.68 13.76 8.79
C ALA A 292 -8.46 13.97 10.10
N THR A 293 -8.36 13.03 11.05
CA THR A 293 -8.98 13.20 12.38
C THR A 293 -8.26 14.26 13.22
N ASN A 294 -6.93 14.35 13.14
CA ASN A 294 -6.16 15.39 13.83
C ASN A 294 -6.45 16.80 13.26
N ASP A 295 -6.53 16.96 11.93
CA ASP A 295 -6.89 18.23 11.29
C ASP A 295 -8.26 18.73 11.78
N GLN A 296 -9.23 17.83 11.97
CA GLN A 296 -10.53 18.18 12.54
C GLN A 296 -10.46 18.59 14.02
N VAL A 297 -9.55 18.00 14.81
CA VAL A 297 -9.30 18.40 16.20
C VAL A 297 -8.67 19.81 16.26
N ASP A 298 -7.74 20.14 15.36
CA ASP A 298 -7.12 21.47 15.29
C ASP A 298 -8.14 22.56 14.88
N ILE A 299 -9.03 22.24 13.93
CA ILE A 299 -10.18 23.09 13.56
C ILE A 299 -11.10 23.31 14.78
N ASN A 300 -11.46 22.24 15.49
CA ASN A 300 -12.31 22.34 16.68
C ASN A 300 -11.66 23.21 17.78
N THR A 301 -10.35 23.04 17.99
CA THR A 301 -9.57 23.84 18.96
C THR A 301 -9.55 25.32 18.60
N THR A 302 -9.41 25.64 17.30
CA THR A 302 -9.48 27.02 16.79
C THR A 302 -10.88 27.61 17.01
N ASN A 303 -11.94 26.88 16.68
CA ASN A 303 -13.32 27.32 16.86
C ASN A 303 -13.66 27.57 18.35
N ILE A 304 -13.18 26.73 19.26
CA ILE A 304 -13.35 26.91 20.71
C ILE A 304 -12.61 28.18 21.21
N THR A 305 -11.42 28.45 20.67
CA THR A 305 -10.63 29.65 21.01
C THR A 305 -11.33 30.93 20.54
N ASN A 306 -11.88 30.93 19.32
CA ASN A 306 -12.67 32.04 18.78
C ASN A 306 -13.93 32.27 19.62
N ASN A 307 -14.71 31.22 19.91
CA ASN A 307 -15.89 31.32 20.77
C ASN A 307 -15.56 31.89 22.16
N THR A 308 -14.40 31.53 22.73
CA THR A 308 -13.95 32.06 24.02
C THR A 308 -13.63 33.56 23.90
N THR A 309 -12.95 33.96 22.82
CA THR A 309 -12.64 35.37 22.52
C THR A 309 -13.91 36.20 22.31
N ASP A 310 -14.90 35.68 21.57
CA ASP A 310 -16.19 36.34 21.33
C ASP A 310 -17.01 36.46 22.63
N ILE A 311 -16.98 35.42 23.47
CA ILE A 311 -17.62 35.45 24.80
C ILE A 311 -16.95 36.49 25.71
N ASP A 312 -15.62 36.60 25.69
CA ASP A 312 -14.89 37.60 26.48
C ASP A 312 -15.09 39.03 25.92
N GLY A 313 -15.19 39.19 24.60
CA GLY A 313 -15.61 40.45 23.97
C GLY A 313 -17.04 40.85 24.35
N LEU A 314 -17.99 39.91 24.34
CA LEU A 314 -19.35 40.14 24.80
C LEU A 314 -19.39 40.49 26.30
N LYS A 315 -18.54 39.88 27.12
CA LYS A 315 -18.40 40.27 28.54
C LYS A 315 -17.96 41.73 28.67
N ASP A 316 -16.96 42.16 27.90
CA ASP A 316 -16.46 43.53 27.95
C ASP A 316 -17.47 44.57 27.44
N ASP A 317 -18.27 44.22 26.42
CA ASP A 317 -19.15 45.15 25.69
C ASP A 317 -20.59 45.22 26.25
N ALA A 318 -21.05 44.21 27.00
CA ALA A 318 -22.42 44.15 27.54
C ALA A 318 -22.59 44.85 28.91
N LEU A 319 -23.82 45.27 29.23
CA LEU A 319 -24.19 45.69 30.59
C LEU A 319 -24.19 44.48 31.52
N GLN A 320 -23.11 44.30 32.28
CA GLN A 320 -22.97 43.20 33.23
C GLN A 320 -23.63 43.50 34.57
N TRP A 321 -24.13 42.47 35.25
CA TRP A 321 -24.49 42.57 36.66
C TRP A 321 -23.22 42.57 37.53
N ASP A 322 -22.94 43.68 38.18
CA ASP A 322 -21.92 43.80 39.23
C ASP A 322 -22.60 43.57 40.60
N PRO A 323 -22.35 42.45 41.30
CA PRO A 323 -22.94 42.18 42.60
C PRO A 323 -22.35 43.03 43.74
N ALA A 324 -21.19 43.67 43.55
CA ALA A 324 -20.57 44.54 44.54
C ALA A 324 -21.03 46.01 44.40
N ALA A 325 -21.54 46.39 43.24
CA ALA A 325 -22.14 47.71 43.01
C ALA A 325 -23.31 48.00 43.96
N ASN A 326 -23.69 49.28 44.06
CA ASN A 326 -24.78 49.76 44.92
C ASN A 326 -24.65 49.28 46.39
N GLY A 327 -23.43 49.34 46.93
CA GLY A 327 -23.14 48.96 48.33
C GLY A 327 -23.33 47.46 48.62
N GLY A 328 -23.19 46.59 47.62
CA GLY A 328 -23.40 45.14 47.75
C GLY A 328 -24.85 44.68 47.54
N ALA A 329 -25.77 45.58 47.18
CA ALA A 329 -27.09 45.20 46.68
C ALA A 329 -27.07 44.75 45.20
N GLY A 330 -25.97 45.06 44.50
CA GLY A 330 -25.75 44.80 43.10
C GLY A 330 -26.46 45.79 42.17
N ALA A 331 -25.90 45.98 40.97
CA ALA A 331 -26.47 46.79 39.89
C ALA A 331 -25.90 46.38 38.53
N TYR A 332 -26.59 46.75 37.45
CA TYR A 332 -26.00 46.68 36.12
C TYR A 332 -24.94 47.77 35.94
N SER A 333 -23.73 47.37 35.58
CA SER A 333 -22.58 48.22 35.35
C SER A 333 -22.43 48.53 33.87
N ALA A 334 -22.22 49.81 33.55
CA ALA A 334 -21.86 50.28 32.20
C ALA A 334 -20.34 50.40 32.01
N ASN A 335 -19.53 49.70 32.83
CA ASN A 335 -18.08 49.80 32.79
C ASN A 335 -17.49 49.04 31.60
N HIS A 336 -17.14 49.77 30.54
CA HIS A 336 -16.54 49.20 29.33
C HIS A 336 -15.03 49.01 29.53
N LYS A 337 -14.56 47.75 29.50
CA LYS A 337 -13.13 47.38 29.55
C LYS A 337 -12.36 48.01 30.71
N GLY A 338 -13.02 48.21 31.85
CA GLY A 338 -12.41 48.79 33.06
C GLY A 338 -12.26 50.32 33.05
N ASN A 339 -12.76 51.05 32.04
CA ASN A 339 -12.61 52.50 31.92
C ASN A 339 -13.55 53.33 32.84
N GLY A 340 -14.32 52.68 33.71
CA GLY A 340 -15.16 53.33 34.72
C GLY A 340 -16.55 53.68 34.19
N THR A 341 -16.97 54.93 34.30
CA THR A 341 -18.34 55.36 33.91
C THR A 341 -18.44 55.62 32.41
N SER A 342 -19.24 54.81 31.69
CA SER A 342 -19.55 55.05 30.27
C SER A 342 -20.83 55.87 30.06
N LYS A 343 -20.90 56.59 28.95
CA LYS A 343 -22.13 57.24 28.49
C LYS A 343 -23.01 56.25 27.72
N ILE A 344 -24.21 55.99 28.20
CA ILE A 344 -25.23 55.25 27.45
C ILE A 344 -25.90 56.21 26.45
N THR A 345 -25.83 55.88 25.16
CA THR A 345 -26.45 56.65 24.07
C THR A 345 -27.62 55.87 23.46
N ASN A 346 -28.38 56.49 22.54
CA ASN A 346 -29.60 55.91 21.96
C ASN A 346 -30.69 55.51 22.98
N VAL A 347 -30.67 56.12 24.17
CA VAL A 347 -31.73 56.01 25.17
C VAL A 347 -32.95 56.79 24.66
N THR A 348 -33.99 56.05 24.25
CA THR A 348 -35.32 56.60 23.96
C THR A 348 -35.81 57.44 25.14
N ALA A 349 -36.65 58.45 24.90
CA ALA A 349 -37.24 59.21 26.00
C ALA A 349 -38.11 58.27 26.86
N GLY A 350 -37.77 58.12 28.15
CA GLY A 350 -38.52 57.28 29.08
C GLY A 350 -39.85 57.91 29.47
N ASP A 351 -40.83 57.11 29.88
CA ASP A 351 -42.15 57.64 30.23
C ASP A 351 -42.07 58.47 31.52
N LEU A 352 -42.50 59.74 31.46
CA LEU A 352 -42.47 60.67 32.61
C LEU A 352 -43.73 60.54 33.48
N THR A 353 -43.90 59.38 34.11
CA THR A 353 -45.00 59.09 35.06
C THR A 353 -44.50 58.92 36.49
N ALA A 354 -45.39 59.08 37.48
CA ALA A 354 -45.05 59.02 38.90
C ALA A 354 -44.51 57.65 39.39
N THR A 355 -44.65 56.60 38.58
CA THR A 355 -44.20 55.23 38.88
C THR A 355 -43.21 54.69 37.85
N SER A 356 -42.65 55.56 37.00
CA SER A 356 -41.72 55.15 35.95
C SER A 356 -40.39 54.65 36.52
N THR A 357 -39.85 53.61 35.90
CA THR A 357 -38.51 53.07 36.15
C THR A 357 -37.58 53.25 34.96
N ASP A 358 -37.99 54.02 33.94
CA ASP A 358 -37.22 54.24 32.73
C ASP A 358 -36.02 55.16 32.97
N ALA A 359 -34.95 54.93 32.20
CA ALA A 359 -33.85 55.87 32.14
C ALA A 359 -34.28 57.16 31.41
N VAL A 360 -34.17 58.32 32.08
CA VAL A 360 -34.40 59.62 31.44
C VAL A 360 -33.21 60.00 30.56
N ASN A 361 -33.48 60.54 29.37
CA ASN A 361 -32.44 60.96 28.44
C ASN A 361 -32.16 62.48 28.50
N GLY A 362 -31.12 62.91 27.77
CA GLY A 362 -30.66 64.30 27.82
C GLY A 362 -31.65 65.34 27.30
N SER A 363 -32.56 65.01 26.37
CA SER A 363 -33.55 65.98 25.87
C SER A 363 -34.68 66.22 26.87
N GLN A 364 -35.07 65.20 27.63
CA GLN A 364 -36.04 65.32 28.71
C GLN A 364 -35.53 66.22 29.83
N LEU A 365 -34.30 66.00 30.31
CA LEU A 365 -33.68 66.85 31.32
C LEU A 365 -33.45 68.28 30.81
N LYS A 366 -33.08 68.44 29.53
CA LYS A 366 -32.94 69.77 28.90
C LYS A 366 -34.28 70.52 28.87
N ALA A 367 -35.37 69.87 28.48
CA ALA A 367 -36.71 70.49 28.48
C ALA A 367 -37.16 70.90 29.90
N THR A 368 -36.84 70.10 30.92
CA THR A 368 -37.06 70.48 32.33
C THR A 368 -36.23 71.71 32.72
N ASN A 369 -34.93 71.73 32.39
CA ASN A 369 -34.05 72.87 32.71
C ASN A 369 -34.46 74.15 31.97
N ASP A 370 -34.89 74.06 30.71
CA ASP A 370 -35.41 75.22 29.95
C ASP A 370 -36.62 75.85 30.66
N GLN A 371 -37.51 75.03 31.21
CA GLN A 371 -38.66 75.51 32.00
C GLN A 371 -38.22 76.15 33.33
N VAL A 372 -37.13 75.65 33.95
CA VAL A 372 -36.53 76.24 35.17
C VAL A 372 -35.86 77.58 34.87
N ASP A 373 -35.16 77.71 33.74
CA ASP A 373 -34.53 78.97 33.31
C ASP A 373 -35.58 80.04 32.96
N ILE A 374 -36.69 79.65 32.31
CA ILE A 374 -37.86 80.50 32.09
C ILE A 374 -38.45 80.96 33.44
N ASN A 375 -38.65 80.04 34.38
CA ASN A 375 -39.17 80.38 35.71
C ASN A 375 -38.22 81.32 36.47
N THR A 376 -36.91 81.11 36.37
CA THR A 376 -35.87 81.97 36.97
C THR A 376 -35.90 83.38 36.38
N THR A 377 -36.04 83.49 35.05
CA THR A 377 -36.20 84.77 34.35
C THR A 377 -37.47 85.49 34.80
N ASN A 378 -38.60 84.80 34.87
CA ASN A 378 -39.87 85.36 35.35
C ASN A 378 -39.78 85.86 36.79
N ILE A 379 -39.08 85.13 37.67
CA ILE A 379 -38.84 85.54 39.07
C ILE A 379 -37.94 86.80 39.13
N ALA A 380 -36.92 86.90 38.28
CA ALA A 380 -36.07 88.09 38.20
C ALA A 380 -36.84 89.32 37.70
N THR A 381 -37.70 89.16 36.68
CA THR A 381 -38.63 90.21 36.22
C THR A 381 -39.57 90.65 37.35
N ASN A 382 -40.26 89.70 37.99
CA ASN A 382 -41.15 90.00 39.13
C ASN A 382 -40.41 90.73 40.26
N THR A 383 -39.16 90.34 40.56
CA THR A 383 -38.32 91.02 41.56
C THR A 383 -38.02 92.46 41.15
N THR A 384 -37.71 92.69 39.87
CA THR A 384 -37.47 94.03 39.31
C THR A 384 -38.74 94.89 39.37
N ASP A 385 -39.90 94.33 39.01
CA ASP A 385 -41.19 95.03 39.06
C ASP A 385 -41.61 95.37 40.50
N ILE A 386 -41.35 94.47 41.46
CA ILE A 386 -41.55 94.73 42.90
C ILE A 386 -40.62 95.83 43.39
N THR A 387 -39.34 95.85 42.99
CA THR A 387 -38.41 96.92 43.33
C THR A 387 -38.84 98.26 42.72
N ASN A 388 -39.21 98.31 41.44
CA ASN A 388 -39.72 99.51 40.78
C ASN A 388 -40.99 100.06 41.47
N LEU A 389 -41.88 99.17 41.92
CA LEU A 389 -43.04 99.54 42.72
C LEU A 389 -42.64 100.07 44.10
N GLY A 390 -41.65 99.43 44.75
CA GLY A 390 -41.03 99.88 46.00
C GLY A 390 -40.45 101.29 45.88
N ASP A 391 -39.60 101.54 44.89
CA ASP A 391 -39.04 102.86 44.58
C ASP A 391 -40.16 103.88 44.32
N THR A 392 -41.24 103.49 43.63
CA THR A 392 -42.39 104.38 43.39
C THR A 392 -43.09 104.75 44.71
N VAL A 393 -43.29 103.79 45.60
CA VAL A 393 -43.88 104.01 46.94
C VAL A 393 -42.96 104.83 47.83
N GLU A 394 -41.66 104.57 47.83
CA GLU A 394 -40.67 105.36 48.57
C GLU A 394 -40.59 106.80 48.05
N ASN A 395 -40.65 107.02 46.73
CA ASN A 395 -40.71 108.37 46.17
C ASN A 395 -41.97 109.13 46.61
N ILE A 396 -43.13 108.46 46.69
CA ILE A 396 -44.38 109.04 47.23
C ILE A 396 -44.20 109.43 48.70
N TYR A 397 -43.54 108.60 49.50
CA TYR A 397 -43.29 108.87 50.92
C TYR A 397 -42.26 109.99 51.15
N ASN A 398 -41.10 109.94 50.49
CA ASN A 398 -39.97 110.85 50.71
C ASN A 398 -40.10 112.20 49.98
N THR A 399 -40.74 112.25 48.81
CA THR A 399 -40.81 113.47 47.97
C THR A 399 -42.24 113.96 47.70
N GLY A 400 -43.24 113.17 48.08
CA GLY A 400 -44.64 113.43 47.78
C GLY A 400 -45.04 113.08 46.34
N THR A 401 -46.28 113.38 45.99
CA THR A 401 -46.76 113.25 44.61
C THR A 401 -46.62 114.59 43.87
N LYS A 402 -46.71 114.58 42.54
CA LYS A 402 -46.51 115.76 41.65
C LYS A 402 -47.25 117.05 42.04
N TYR A 403 -48.32 116.96 42.83
CA TYR A 403 -49.11 118.12 43.29
C TYR A 403 -49.23 118.22 44.82
N PHE A 404 -48.67 117.27 45.57
CA PHE A 404 -48.67 117.24 47.04
C PHE A 404 -47.25 116.94 47.53
N HIS A 405 -46.50 117.99 47.86
CA HIS A 405 -45.15 117.90 48.40
C HIS A 405 -45.14 118.27 49.88
N ALA A 406 -44.63 117.39 50.73
CA ALA A 406 -44.35 117.66 52.13
C ALA A 406 -42.84 117.57 52.35
N ASN A 407 -42.19 118.70 52.60
CA ASN A 407 -40.78 118.72 53.00
C ASN A 407 -40.72 118.79 54.54
N SER A 408 -40.62 117.64 55.20
CA SER A 408 -40.63 117.57 56.66
C SER A 408 -39.85 116.38 57.21
N THR A 409 -39.31 116.57 58.42
CA THR A 409 -38.62 115.54 59.22
C THR A 409 -39.30 115.31 60.58
N GLY A 410 -40.45 115.94 60.83
CA GLY A 410 -41.24 115.72 62.04
C GLY A 410 -42.26 114.58 61.89
N THR A 411 -43.10 114.39 62.91
CA THR A 411 -44.08 113.30 62.94
C THR A 411 -45.12 113.40 61.83
N ASP A 412 -45.63 112.26 61.39
CA ASP A 412 -46.70 112.18 60.38
C ASP A 412 -47.99 112.89 60.85
N SER A 413 -48.87 113.19 59.89
CA SER A 413 -50.21 113.71 60.14
C SER A 413 -51.17 112.62 60.61
N SER A 414 -52.20 112.99 61.36
CA SER A 414 -53.15 112.04 61.94
C SER A 414 -54.59 112.52 61.79
N ALA A 415 -55.32 111.91 60.86
CA ALA A 415 -56.77 112.08 60.73
C ALA A 415 -57.47 111.06 61.65
N LEU A 416 -57.87 111.51 62.84
CA LEU A 416 -58.48 110.67 63.88
C LEU A 416 -60.02 110.74 63.88
N GLY A 417 -60.60 111.81 63.35
CA GLY A 417 -62.05 111.91 63.10
C GLY A 417 -62.50 111.15 61.85
N GLN A 418 -63.78 110.78 61.77
CA GLN A 418 -64.35 110.13 60.59
C GLN A 418 -64.40 111.11 59.40
N ASP A 419 -63.98 110.65 58.22
CA ASP A 419 -63.83 111.47 57.00
C ASP A 419 -62.95 112.73 57.17
N ALA A 420 -62.12 112.76 58.21
CA ALA A 420 -61.21 113.86 58.48
C ALA A 420 -59.97 113.82 57.56
N VAL A 421 -59.38 114.99 57.32
CA VAL A 421 -58.16 115.13 56.52
C VAL A 421 -57.11 115.91 57.31
N ALA A 422 -55.96 115.30 57.56
CA ALA A 422 -54.81 115.96 58.18
C ALA A 422 -53.69 116.10 57.14
N ILE A 423 -53.23 117.32 56.87
CA ILE A 423 -52.19 117.61 55.87
C ILE A 423 -51.16 118.55 56.49
N GLY A 424 -49.98 118.01 56.76
CA GLY A 424 -48.85 118.73 57.36
C GLY A 424 -48.28 118.00 58.58
N MET A 425 -46.99 118.22 58.85
CA MET A 425 -46.26 117.62 59.97
C MET A 425 -47.02 117.74 61.29
N GLY A 426 -47.31 116.61 61.95
CA GLY A 426 -47.99 116.58 63.25
C GLY A 426 -49.35 117.28 63.26
N ALA A 427 -50.00 117.46 62.09
CA ALA A 427 -51.37 117.93 62.02
C ALA A 427 -52.30 116.83 62.57
N ILE A 428 -53.19 117.15 63.50
CA ILE A 428 -54.14 116.20 64.08
C ILE A 428 -55.57 116.70 63.86
N SER A 429 -56.29 116.04 62.95
CA SER A 429 -57.70 116.32 62.71
C SER A 429 -58.53 115.40 63.61
N THR A 430 -59.09 115.93 64.70
CA THR A 430 -59.60 115.12 65.82
C THR A 430 -61.09 114.83 65.78
N HIS A 431 -61.85 115.50 64.92
CA HIS A 431 -63.32 115.39 64.84
C HIS A 431 -63.79 115.13 63.40
N ASP A 432 -65.02 114.66 63.25
CA ASP A 432 -65.56 114.20 61.97
C ASP A 432 -65.67 115.34 60.95
N ASN A 433 -65.29 115.08 59.69
CA ASN A 433 -65.24 116.02 58.56
C ASN A 433 -64.25 117.20 58.70
N ASP A 434 -63.43 117.26 59.76
CA ASP A 434 -62.47 118.35 59.93
C ASP A 434 -61.26 118.24 58.99
N VAL A 435 -60.74 119.41 58.58
CA VAL A 435 -59.50 119.52 57.79
C VAL A 435 -58.44 120.26 58.60
N ALA A 436 -57.49 119.51 59.18
CA ALA A 436 -56.29 120.06 59.80
C ALA A 436 -55.23 120.34 58.72
N LEU A 437 -55.05 121.61 58.36
CA LEU A 437 -54.12 122.03 57.30
C LEU A 437 -53.00 122.93 57.85
N GLY A 438 -51.77 122.42 57.81
CA GLY A 438 -50.57 123.10 58.29
C GLY A 438 -49.87 122.38 59.44
N ALA A 439 -48.57 122.64 59.62
CA ALA A 439 -47.75 121.96 60.63
C ALA A 439 -48.24 122.24 62.06
N GLY A 440 -48.39 121.19 62.87
CA GLY A 440 -48.90 121.25 64.24
C GLY A 440 -50.36 121.72 64.36
N SER A 441 -51.12 121.78 63.26
CA SER A 441 -52.53 122.18 63.30
C SER A 441 -53.36 121.10 63.99
N VAL A 442 -54.06 121.47 65.06
CA VAL A 442 -55.01 120.59 65.75
C VAL A 442 -56.40 121.18 65.56
N THR A 443 -57.33 120.43 64.97
CA THR A 443 -58.71 120.92 64.89
C THR A 443 -59.38 120.81 66.26
N ALA A 444 -60.25 121.79 66.56
CA ALA A 444 -60.98 121.89 67.81
C ALA A 444 -62.45 122.17 67.50
N ALA A 445 -63.34 121.63 68.33
CA ALA A 445 -64.79 121.68 68.11
C ALA A 445 -65.30 123.12 67.84
N ALA A 446 -66.10 123.27 66.79
CA ALA A 446 -66.59 124.58 66.33
C ALA A 446 -67.51 125.26 67.37
N VAL A 447 -67.23 126.53 67.69
CA VAL A 447 -68.01 127.35 68.63
C VAL A 447 -68.70 128.50 67.91
N ALA A 448 -70.03 128.57 67.97
CA ALA A 448 -70.82 129.63 67.36
C ALA A 448 -71.00 130.83 68.31
N THR A 449 -70.59 132.03 67.88
CA THR A 449 -70.82 133.29 68.63
C THR A 449 -71.72 134.24 67.84
N THR A 450 -72.75 134.77 68.51
CA THR A 450 -73.99 135.27 67.90
C THR A 450 -74.10 136.80 67.76
N GLY A 451 -72.98 137.50 67.65
CA GLY A 451 -72.92 138.94 67.34
C GLY A 451 -72.32 139.81 68.46
N ALA A 452 -72.02 141.06 68.12
CA ALA A 452 -71.31 142.00 68.99
C ALA A 452 -72.08 143.32 69.13
N THR A 453 -71.99 143.92 70.32
CA THR A 453 -72.52 145.27 70.57
C THR A 453 -71.42 146.30 70.39
N ILE A 454 -71.57 147.17 69.38
CA ILE A 454 -70.78 148.38 69.22
C ILE A 454 -71.51 149.49 69.97
N GLY A 455 -70.81 150.33 70.74
CA GLY A 455 -71.40 151.52 71.37
C GLY A 455 -71.73 152.58 70.32
N GLY A 456 -72.99 152.81 69.89
CA GLY A 456 -74.26 152.27 70.39
C GLY A 456 -75.22 151.75 69.30
N ASN A 457 -74.75 150.86 68.43
CA ASN A 457 -75.61 149.99 67.59
C ASN A 457 -75.11 148.54 67.70
N SER A 458 -75.96 147.63 68.17
CA SER A 458 -75.66 146.20 68.15
C SER A 458 -75.83 145.64 66.75
N TYR A 459 -74.79 144.99 66.20
CA TYR A 459 -74.83 144.35 64.90
C TYR A 459 -74.75 142.83 65.06
N THR A 460 -75.92 142.19 64.93
CA THR A 460 -76.03 140.74 64.78
C THR A 460 -75.59 140.34 63.38
N PHE A 461 -74.48 139.61 63.25
CA PHE A 461 -74.09 139.02 61.97
C PHE A 461 -75.08 137.92 61.57
N ALA A 462 -75.61 138.01 60.35
CA ALA A 462 -76.54 137.02 59.81
C ALA A 462 -75.81 135.72 59.45
N GLY A 463 -76.00 134.68 60.28
CA GLY A 463 -75.40 133.36 60.06
C GLY A 463 -75.68 132.34 61.17
N THR A 464 -76.74 132.51 61.96
CA THR A 464 -76.95 131.78 63.23
C THR A 464 -77.71 130.47 63.09
N THR A 465 -77.60 129.77 61.95
CA THR A 465 -78.02 128.38 61.80
C THR A 465 -76.94 127.58 61.06
N PRO A 466 -76.44 126.46 61.63
CA PRO A 466 -75.32 125.74 61.05
C PRO A 466 -75.79 124.90 59.86
N ASN A 467 -75.41 125.31 58.64
CA ASN A 467 -75.03 124.39 57.56
C ASN A 467 -74.49 125.11 56.32
N GLN A 468 -73.63 124.39 55.59
CA GLN A 468 -72.97 124.76 54.32
C GLN A 468 -71.81 125.77 54.40
N HIS A 469 -70.61 125.24 54.67
CA HIS A 469 -69.37 125.93 54.31
C HIS A 469 -69.25 126.06 52.78
N CYS A 470 -69.39 127.30 52.30
CA CYS A 470 -68.89 127.88 51.05
C CYS A 470 -68.61 126.94 49.84
N GLN A 471 -69.63 126.71 49.00
CA GLN A 471 -69.40 126.52 47.55
C GLN A 471 -69.68 127.80 46.77
N ARG A 472 -68.65 128.46 46.22
CA ARG A 472 -68.77 129.37 45.06
C ARG A 472 -67.49 129.38 44.21
N GLY A 473 -67.61 129.09 42.91
CA GLY A 473 -66.47 129.16 41.97
C GLY A 473 -66.76 128.66 40.55
N ARG A 474 -67.72 129.26 39.83
CA ARG A 474 -67.98 128.92 38.42
C ARG A 474 -66.94 129.51 37.48
N CYS A 475 -66.47 128.71 36.52
CA CYS A 475 -66.02 129.22 35.22
C CYS A 475 -66.55 128.36 34.05
N ARG A 476 -67.26 128.99 33.11
CA ARG A 476 -67.41 128.50 31.72
C ARG A 476 -66.12 128.91 30.95
N ARG A 477 -65.76 128.53 29.72
CA ARG A 477 -66.43 127.88 28.56
C ARG A 477 -65.34 127.53 27.52
N ARG A 478 -65.40 126.37 26.83
CA ARG A 478 -65.33 126.22 25.34
C ARG A 478 -65.02 124.78 24.90
N THR A 479 -65.75 124.36 23.87
CA THR A 479 -65.61 123.13 23.07
C THR A 479 -64.62 123.30 21.92
N TYR A 480 -64.01 122.22 21.38
CA TYR A 480 -63.97 121.94 19.92
C TYR A 480 -63.56 120.48 19.56
N HIS A 481 -64.01 120.05 18.38
CA HIS A 481 -64.13 118.70 17.78
C HIS A 481 -62.88 117.93 17.28
N HIS A 482 -63.06 116.59 17.13
CA HIS A 482 -62.56 115.67 16.05
C HIS A 482 -61.02 115.39 15.91
N GLN A 483 -60.50 114.30 15.30
CA GLN A 483 -61.06 113.23 14.43
C GLN A 483 -60.18 111.92 14.37
N ARG A 484 -60.80 110.72 14.30
CA ARG A 484 -60.50 109.53 13.42
C ARG A 484 -59.05 109.03 13.09
N ARG A 485 -58.72 107.73 13.34
CA ARG A 485 -58.58 106.57 12.37
C ARG A 485 -57.57 105.42 12.76
N ARG A 486 -58.03 104.16 12.59
CA ARG A 486 -57.37 102.89 12.09
C ARG A 486 -56.19 102.16 12.83
N ARG A 487 -56.27 100.81 12.79
CA ARG A 487 -55.25 99.72 13.02
C ARG A 487 -54.30 99.55 11.79
N PRO A 488 -53.39 98.55 11.65
CA PRO A 488 -52.74 97.55 12.56
C PRO A 488 -51.17 97.72 12.54
N PRO A 489 -50.25 96.74 12.76
CA PRO A 489 -50.27 95.36 13.35
C PRO A 489 -49.32 95.29 14.59
N GLU A 490 -48.75 94.16 15.08
CA GLU A 490 -48.92 92.69 14.86
C GLU A 490 -49.05 91.99 16.22
#